data_AF-A0A417S0W0-F1
#
_entry.id   AF-A0A417S0W0-F1
#
_cell.length_a   1.000
_cell.length_b   1.000
_cell.length_c   1.000
_cell.angle_alpha   90.00
_cell.angle_beta   90.00
_cell.angle_gamma   90.00
#
_symmetry.space_group_name_H-M   'P 1'
#
loop_
_entity.id
_entity.type
_entity.pdbx_description
1 polymer ?
#
loop_
_entity_poly.entity_id
_entity_poly.type
_entity_poly.pdbx_seq_one_letter_code
_entity_poly.pdbx_strand_id
1 'polypeptide(L)'
;MKIFFAVVVIVLLFVIGATLYVYKKSAMFLPALLGICGFPKIKESSYYDENGHFRPGTGEDKVGFFMQHPVFGGFKHMFFNVEDNVLKAIAPVKYKDFLKAPGREEQLDAALESFNYLTGLVEKGQARLVSDLYPAEAVKGHPYRSHLTGMFYQGQQGKPLAIVVPGGGFISNVTDCEGYPVAMKLHKMGYSVFVVSYPVGRQLGETEQVKQGQAAARELTQVIRYLTEHQKQFSVNMDDYAIFGFSAGGLMTTAYSFANYEDCCHKNHLPRPKVIFPMYGLDWNIKALQEDKGLAVFSIVGRDDEFGFANVEDKLPELEKVLGKENVSVRIVDGLGHGFGIGNETKVKNWLQEAVIFWEAHR
;
A
#
# COMPACT_ATOMS: atom_id res chain seq x y z
N MET A 1 20.43 9.97 -19.58
CA MET A 1 19.63 11.22 -19.65
C MET A 1 18.50 11.23 -20.69
N LYS A 2 18.61 10.56 -21.86
CA LYS A 2 17.51 10.55 -22.86
C LYS A 2 16.43 9.46 -22.65
N ILE A 3 16.71 8.41 -21.88
CA ILE A 3 15.77 7.30 -21.62
C ILE A 3 14.81 7.60 -20.45
N PHE A 4 15.21 8.50 -19.54
CA PHE A 4 14.39 8.93 -18.39
C PHE A 4 13.15 9.75 -18.82
N PHE A 5 13.23 10.43 -19.97
CA PHE A 5 12.14 11.28 -20.49
C PHE A 5 11.02 10.47 -21.17
N ALA A 6 11.30 9.25 -21.65
CA ALA A 6 10.30 8.40 -22.28
C ALA A 6 9.35 7.74 -21.25
N VAL A 7 9.89 7.40 -20.07
CA VAL A 7 9.12 6.82 -18.94
C VAL A 7 8.18 7.86 -18.31
N VAL A 8 8.59 9.14 -18.30
CA VAL A 8 7.78 10.29 -17.84
C VAL A 8 6.48 10.43 -18.63
N VAL A 9 6.49 10.13 -19.94
CA VAL A 9 5.29 10.25 -20.77
C VAL A 9 4.32 9.09 -20.54
N ILE A 10 4.82 7.89 -20.23
CA ILE A 10 3.98 6.67 -20.14
C ILE A 10 3.30 6.53 -18.77
N VAL A 11 3.95 6.91 -17.66
CA VAL A 11 3.34 6.92 -16.31
C VAL A 11 2.26 8.00 -16.20
N LEU A 12 2.52 9.18 -16.78
CA LEU A 12 1.48 10.17 -17.04
C LEU A 12 0.37 9.52 -17.86
N LEU A 13 0.65 8.84 -18.97
CA LEU A 13 -0.36 8.14 -19.79
C LEU A 13 -1.06 6.94 -19.12
N PHE A 14 -0.66 6.45 -17.93
CA PHE A 14 -1.33 5.33 -17.24
C PHE A 14 -2.18 5.80 -16.05
N VAL A 15 -1.76 6.84 -15.32
CA VAL A 15 -2.70 7.52 -14.41
C VAL A 15 -3.61 8.42 -15.20
N ILE A 16 -3.09 9.25 -16.12
CA ILE A 16 -3.92 9.87 -17.16
C ILE A 16 -4.54 8.79 -18.04
N GLY A 17 -4.05 7.56 -18.14
CA GLY A 17 -4.69 6.47 -18.92
C GLY A 17 -5.84 5.78 -18.22
N ALA A 18 -5.75 5.53 -16.92
CA ALA A 18 -6.84 5.07 -16.09
C ALA A 18 -7.86 6.19 -15.94
N THR A 19 -7.39 7.42 -15.71
CA THR A 19 -8.27 8.59 -15.72
C THR A 19 -8.84 8.83 -17.12
N LEU A 20 -8.09 8.70 -18.23
CA LEU A 20 -8.54 8.92 -19.63
C LEU A 20 -9.37 7.76 -20.16
N TYR A 21 -9.12 6.52 -19.80
CA TYR A 21 -9.95 5.38 -20.19
C TYR A 21 -11.33 5.52 -19.53
N VAL A 22 -11.33 5.91 -18.25
CA VAL A 22 -12.51 6.32 -17.51
C VAL A 22 -13.12 7.63 -18.09
N TYR A 23 -12.32 8.60 -18.55
CA TYR A 23 -12.79 9.85 -19.18
C TYR A 23 -13.31 9.65 -20.62
N LYS A 24 -12.78 8.67 -21.38
CA LYS A 24 -13.01 8.48 -22.82
C LYS A 24 -14.17 7.52 -23.10
N LYS A 25 -14.46 6.59 -22.18
CA LYS A 25 -15.58 5.64 -22.33
C LYS A 25 -16.81 5.99 -21.50
N SER A 26 -16.74 7.00 -20.63
CA SER A 26 -17.88 7.42 -19.82
C SER A 26 -17.96 8.94 -19.77
N ALA A 27 -19.04 9.50 -20.33
CA ALA A 27 -19.45 10.90 -20.17
C ALA A 27 -19.72 11.30 -18.69
N MET A 28 -19.41 10.43 -17.71
CA MET A 28 -19.65 10.57 -16.27
C MET A 28 -18.70 11.53 -15.54
N PHE A 29 -17.59 11.94 -16.14
CA PHE A 29 -16.55 12.73 -15.45
C PHE A 29 -16.45 14.21 -15.88
N LEU A 30 -17.22 14.63 -16.89
CA LEU A 30 -17.27 16.02 -17.36
C LEU A 30 -17.72 17.02 -16.27
N PRO A 31 -18.74 16.73 -15.43
CA PRO A 31 -19.16 17.64 -14.36
C PRO A 31 -18.13 17.77 -13.23
N ALA A 32 -17.35 16.72 -12.97
CA ALA A 32 -16.32 16.72 -11.94
C ALA A 32 -15.08 17.55 -12.36
N LEU A 33 -14.71 17.51 -13.65
CA LEU A 33 -13.68 18.38 -14.25
C LEU A 33 -14.04 19.87 -14.16
N LEU A 34 -15.33 20.20 -14.12
CA LEU A 34 -15.85 21.55 -13.94
C LEU A 34 -15.96 21.97 -12.46
N GLY A 35 -15.52 21.13 -11.51
CA GLY A 35 -15.59 21.41 -10.06
C GLY A 35 -17.00 21.33 -9.47
N ILE A 36 -17.96 20.71 -10.17
CA ILE A 36 -19.38 20.69 -9.79
C ILE A 36 -19.72 19.51 -8.85
N CYS A 37 -18.85 18.49 -8.75
CA CYS A 37 -19.09 17.32 -7.92
C CYS A 37 -18.34 17.39 -6.58
N GLY A 38 -19.08 17.26 -5.47
CA GLY A 38 -18.53 17.03 -4.13
C GLY A 38 -18.69 15.57 -3.70
N PHE A 39 -18.20 15.22 -2.51
CA PHE A 39 -18.50 13.91 -1.93
C PHE A 39 -20.01 13.71 -1.79
N PRO A 40 -20.55 12.55 -2.17
CA PRO A 40 -21.96 12.26 -1.93
C PRO A 40 -22.22 12.26 -0.42
N LYS A 41 -23.31 12.90 0.01
CA LYS A 41 -23.80 12.77 1.38
C LYS A 41 -24.36 11.35 1.55
N ILE A 42 -23.60 10.50 2.23
CA ILE A 42 -24.07 9.17 2.64
C ILE A 42 -24.78 9.32 3.98
N LYS A 43 -26.00 8.81 4.08
CA LYS A 43 -26.75 8.84 5.35
C LYS A 43 -26.10 7.86 6.31
N GLU A 44 -26.04 8.20 7.59
CA GLU A 44 -25.49 7.32 8.62
C GLU A 44 -26.17 5.95 8.63
N SER A 45 -27.51 5.93 8.52
CA SER A 45 -28.30 4.71 8.41
C SER A 45 -27.97 3.82 7.21
N SER A 46 -27.21 4.32 6.22
CA SER A 46 -26.75 3.52 5.09
C SER A 46 -25.60 2.58 5.45
N TYR A 47 -24.94 2.76 6.59
CA TYR A 47 -23.83 1.91 7.04
C TYR A 47 -24.25 0.72 7.88
N TYR A 48 -25.46 0.75 8.44
CA TYR A 48 -25.90 -0.23 9.43
C TYR A 48 -27.02 -1.12 8.89
N ASP A 49 -27.09 -2.36 9.39
CA ASP A 49 -28.22 -3.27 9.22
C ASP A 49 -29.32 -2.98 10.25
N GLU A 50 -30.37 -3.80 10.24
CA GLU A 50 -31.52 -3.66 11.15
C GLU A 50 -31.17 -3.91 12.62
N ASN A 51 -30.05 -4.58 12.90
CA ASN A 51 -29.59 -4.89 14.25
C ASN A 51 -28.56 -3.87 14.76
N GLY A 52 -28.23 -2.85 13.96
CA GLY A 52 -27.26 -1.82 14.30
C GLY A 52 -25.81 -2.23 14.09
N HIS A 53 -25.55 -3.34 13.39
CA HIS A 53 -24.22 -3.76 12.96
C HIS A 53 -23.86 -3.14 11.61
N PHE A 54 -22.58 -3.02 11.28
CA PHE A 54 -22.17 -2.59 9.94
C PHE A 54 -22.66 -3.60 8.90
N ARG A 55 -23.48 -3.14 7.95
CA ARG A 55 -23.89 -4.00 6.83
C ARG A 55 -22.72 -4.24 5.88
N PRO A 56 -22.72 -5.35 5.13
CA PRO A 56 -21.74 -5.55 4.07
C PRO A 56 -21.79 -4.43 3.02
N GLY A 57 -20.63 -3.90 2.66
CA GLY A 57 -20.44 -3.12 1.44
C GLY A 57 -20.51 -4.02 0.22
N THR A 58 -21.07 -3.50 -0.86
CA THR A 58 -21.27 -4.23 -2.13
C THR A 58 -20.70 -3.43 -3.30
N GLY A 59 -20.52 -4.08 -4.46
CA GLY A 59 -20.10 -3.40 -5.68
C GLY A 59 -21.08 -2.32 -6.16
N GLU A 60 -22.34 -2.34 -5.71
CA GLU A 60 -23.35 -1.32 -6.01
C GLU A 60 -23.18 -0.05 -5.17
N ASP A 61 -22.50 -0.14 -4.03
CA ASP A 61 -22.19 1.01 -3.21
C ASP A 61 -21.20 1.92 -3.93
N LYS A 62 -21.29 3.23 -3.66
CA LYS A 62 -20.41 4.21 -4.28
C LYS A 62 -19.01 4.17 -3.65
N VAL A 63 -17.96 4.58 -4.36
CA VAL A 63 -16.61 4.72 -3.76
C VAL A 63 -16.66 5.59 -2.49
N GLY A 64 -17.47 6.66 -2.51
CA GLY A 64 -17.69 7.53 -1.36
C GLY A 64 -18.39 6.88 -0.16
N PHE A 65 -19.08 5.74 -0.33
CA PHE A 65 -19.58 4.93 0.80
C PHE A 65 -18.40 4.39 1.61
N PHE A 66 -17.47 3.70 0.94
CA PHE A 66 -16.30 3.10 1.56
C PHE A 66 -15.36 4.16 2.18
N MET A 67 -15.07 5.23 1.44
CA MET A 67 -14.19 6.29 1.93
C MET A 67 -14.75 7.03 3.15
N GLN A 68 -16.07 7.17 3.26
CA GLN A 68 -16.72 7.86 4.37
C GLN A 68 -17.18 6.90 5.47
N HIS A 69 -16.79 5.63 5.40
CA HIS A 69 -17.23 4.62 6.37
C HIS A 69 -16.76 4.98 7.78
N PRO A 70 -17.61 4.84 8.83
CA PRO A 70 -17.29 5.27 10.19
C PRO A 70 -16.00 4.67 10.77
N VAL A 71 -15.62 3.46 10.34
CA VAL A 71 -14.38 2.77 10.74
C VAL A 71 -13.10 3.57 10.45
N PHE A 72 -13.16 4.54 9.54
CA PHE A 72 -12.03 5.41 9.20
C PHE A 72 -12.03 6.75 9.92
N GLY A 73 -12.95 7.01 10.85
CA GLY A 73 -12.90 8.20 11.72
C GLY A 73 -12.88 9.54 10.96
N GLY A 74 -13.40 9.59 9.72
CA GLY A 74 -13.37 10.77 8.85
C GLY A 74 -12.17 10.87 7.90
N PHE A 75 -11.17 9.99 8.02
CA PHE A 75 -9.99 9.94 7.15
C PHE A 75 -10.27 9.21 5.85
N LYS A 76 -10.81 9.96 4.88
CA LYS A 76 -11.31 9.43 3.60
C LYS A 76 -10.26 8.71 2.76
N HIS A 77 -8.99 9.06 2.94
CA HIS A 77 -7.84 8.49 2.23
C HIS A 77 -7.45 7.10 2.72
N MET A 78 -8.06 6.59 3.79
CA MET A 78 -7.79 5.23 4.30
C MET A 78 -8.21 4.15 3.30
N PHE A 79 -9.37 4.30 2.66
CA PHE A 79 -9.84 3.32 1.67
C PHE A 79 -9.10 3.42 0.34
N PHE A 80 -8.98 4.64 -0.18
CA PHE A 80 -8.28 4.96 -1.41
C PHE A 80 -7.83 6.42 -1.34
N ASN A 81 -6.57 6.72 -1.70
CA ASN A 81 -6.02 8.07 -1.68
C ASN A 81 -5.59 8.51 -3.09
N VAL A 82 -5.78 9.79 -3.41
CA VAL A 82 -5.27 10.53 -4.58
C VAL A 82 -5.57 12.01 -4.33
N GLU A 83 -5.19 12.91 -5.23
CA GLU A 83 -5.53 14.33 -5.13
C GLU A 83 -7.06 14.57 -4.98
N ASP A 84 -7.42 15.54 -4.14
CA ASP A 84 -8.80 15.79 -3.68
C ASP A 84 -9.83 15.99 -4.80
N ASN A 85 -9.43 16.66 -5.89
CA ASN A 85 -10.28 16.85 -7.07
C ASN A 85 -10.65 15.51 -7.73
N VAL A 86 -9.69 14.59 -7.80
CA VAL A 86 -9.92 13.24 -8.33
C VAL A 86 -10.79 12.43 -7.37
N LEU A 87 -10.55 12.52 -6.05
CA LEU A 87 -11.39 11.85 -5.05
C LEU A 87 -12.86 12.29 -5.16
N LYS A 88 -13.12 13.59 -5.29
CA LYS A 88 -14.47 14.13 -5.48
C LYS A 88 -15.12 13.66 -6.77
N ALA A 89 -14.33 13.41 -7.81
CA ALA A 89 -14.81 12.91 -9.10
C ALA A 89 -15.22 11.43 -9.04
N ILE A 90 -14.44 10.59 -8.34
CA ILE A 90 -14.71 9.14 -8.26
C ILE A 90 -15.70 8.78 -7.14
N ALA A 91 -15.82 9.59 -6.09
CA ALA A 91 -16.67 9.30 -4.94
C ALA A 91 -18.14 8.97 -5.27
N PRO A 92 -18.78 9.56 -6.30
CA PRO A 92 -20.15 9.21 -6.70
C PRO A 92 -20.29 7.92 -7.51
N VAL A 93 -19.20 7.34 -8.01
CA VAL A 93 -19.17 6.18 -8.91
C VAL A 93 -19.42 4.90 -8.11
N LYS A 94 -20.14 3.93 -8.67
CA LYS A 94 -20.30 2.60 -8.06
C LYS A 94 -18.95 1.88 -8.00
N TYR A 95 -18.66 1.19 -6.91
CA TYR A 95 -17.36 0.58 -6.69
C TYR A 95 -17.03 -0.49 -7.74
N LYS A 96 -18.01 -1.29 -8.16
CA LYS A 96 -17.82 -2.26 -9.26
C LYS A 96 -17.42 -1.59 -10.58
N ASP A 97 -17.94 -0.39 -10.85
CA ASP A 97 -17.62 0.35 -12.08
C ASP A 97 -16.27 1.05 -11.97
N PHE A 98 -15.89 1.48 -10.76
CA PHE A 98 -14.56 2.01 -10.46
C PHE A 98 -13.45 0.96 -10.66
N LEU A 99 -13.73 -0.32 -10.36
CA LEU A 99 -12.78 -1.41 -10.54
C LEU A 99 -12.72 -1.99 -11.95
N LYS A 100 -13.58 -1.58 -12.90
CA LYS A 100 -13.48 -2.00 -14.31
C LYS A 100 -12.25 -1.47 -15.06
N ALA A 101 -11.40 -0.70 -14.38
CA ALA A 101 -10.10 -0.36 -14.93
C ALA A 101 -9.27 -1.65 -15.15
N PRO A 102 -8.51 -1.76 -16.26
CA PRO A 102 -7.69 -2.94 -16.54
C PRO A 102 -6.79 -3.32 -15.34
N GLY A 103 -6.77 -4.62 -14.99
CA GLY A 103 -6.01 -5.17 -13.87
C GLY A 103 -6.66 -5.03 -12.48
N ARG A 104 -7.79 -4.31 -12.36
CA ARG A 104 -8.50 -4.12 -11.09
C ARG A 104 -9.80 -4.90 -10.96
N GLU A 105 -10.41 -5.30 -12.08
CA GLU A 105 -11.74 -5.95 -12.08
C GLU A 105 -11.70 -7.28 -11.32
N GLU A 106 -10.63 -8.05 -11.50
CA GLU A 106 -10.35 -9.33 -10.81
C GLU A 106 -10.15 -9.16 -9.29
N GLN A 107 -9.97 -7.93 -8.81
CA GLN A 107 -9.73 -7.63 -7.40
C GLN A 107 -10.99 -7.24 -6.63
N LEU A 108 -12.14 -7.09 -7.30
CA LEU A 108 -13.40 -6.63 -6.68
C LEU A 108 -13.82 -7.48 -5.49
N ASP A 109 -13.84 -8.80 -5.66
CA ASP A 109 -14.29 -9.70 -4.61
C ASP A 109 -13.35 -9.68 -3.40
N ALA A 110 -12.02 -9.65 -3.64
CA ALA A 110 -11.03 -9.58 -2.57
C ALA A 110 -11.08 -8.25 -1.81
N ALA A 111 -11.29 -7.13 -2.52
CA ALA A 111 -11.45 -5.82 -1.92
C ALA A 111 -12.72 -5.73 -1.06
N LEU A 112 -13.86 -6.22 -1.56
CA LEU A 112 -15.12 -6.24 -0.82
C LEU A 112 -15.05 -7.20 0.38
N GLU A 113 -14.52 -8.41 0.22
CA GLU A 113 -14.35 -9.38 1.31
C GLU A 113 -13.50 -8.78 2.43
N SER A 114 -12.35 -8.18 2.08
CA SER A 114 -11.44 -7.61 3.06
C SER A 114 -11.95 -6.36 3.75
N PHE A 115 -12.72 -5.52 3.05
CA PHE A 115 -13.41 -4.39 3.66
C PHE A 115 -14.46 -4.86 4.68
N ASN A 116 -15.31 -5.82 4.31
CA ASN A 116 -16.33 -6.37 5.21
C ASN A 116 -15.71 -7.13 6.39
N TYR A 117 -14.55 -7.76 6.17
CA TYR A 117 -13.77 -8.36 7.25
C TYR A 117 -13.26 -7.29 8.23
N LEU A 118 -12.71 -6.18 7.71
CA LEU A 118 -12.24 -5.06 8.53
C LEU A 118 -13.37 -4.47 9.38
N THR A 119 -14.55 -4.19 8.80
CA THR A 119 -15.66 -3.61 9.57
C THR A 119 -16.06 -4.50 10.74
N GLY A 120 -16.17 -5.81 10.52
CA GLY A 120 -16.45 -6.78 11.58
C GLY A 120 -15.35 -6.89 12.64
N LEU A 121 -14.07 -6.67 12.28
CA LEU A 121 -12.98 -6.60 13.27
C LEU A 121 -13.05 -5.32 14.10
N VAL A 122 -13.41 -4.19 13.50
CA VAL A 122 -13.56 -2.91 14.23
C VAL A 122 -14.69 -3.01 15.25
N GLU A 123 -15.84 -3.62 14.89
CA GLU A 123 -16.94 -3.86 15.84
C GLU A 123 -16.53 -4.73 17.04
N LYS A 124 -15.63 -5.68 16.80
CA LYS A 124 -15.08 -6.57 17.85
C LYS A 124 -13.94 -5.94 18.64
N GLY A 125 -13.52 -4.71 18.32
CA GLY A 125 -12.35 -4.06 18.91
C GLY A 125 -11.02 -4.73 18.53
N GLN A 126 -11.00 -5.55 17.48
CA GLN A 126 -9.82 -6.27 16.99
C GLN A 126 -9.08 -5.52 15.87
N ALA A 127 -9.68 -4.47 15.32
CA ALA A 127 -8.99 -3.52 14.45
C ALA A 127 -9.30 -2.09 14.88
N ARG A 128 -8.33 -1.18 14.70
CA ARG A 128 -8.50 0.24 15.02
C ARG A 128 -7.67 1.15 14.10
N LEU A 129 -8.22 2.32 13.83
CA LEU A 129 -7.50 3.41 13.18
C LEU A 129 -6.41 3.95 14.12
N VAL A 130 -5.25 4.24 13.53
CA VAL A 130 -4.13 4.99 14.14
C VAL A 130 -3.94 6.25 13.28
N SER A 131 -4.17 7.42 13.87
CA SER A 131 -4.27 8.69 13.12
C SER A 131 -3.30 9.77 13.58
N ASP A 132 -2.50 9.44 14.59
CA ASP A 132 -1.61 10.30 15.34
C ASP A 132 -0.14 9.90 15.11
N LEU A 133 0.18 9.37 13.93
CA LEU A 133 1.55 9.01 13.53
C LEU A 133 2.50 10.22 13.54
N TYR A 134 1.95 11.43 13.45
CA TYR A 134 2.62 12.66 13.80
C TYR A 134 1.95 13.30 15.03
N PRO A 135 2.73 13.94 15.93
CA PRO A 135 2.16 14.75 16.99
C PRO A 135 1.41 15.95 16.42
N ALA A 136 0.40 16.43 17.16
CA ALA A 136 -0.49 17.50 16.71
C ALA A 136 0.27 18.78 16.31
N GLU A 137 1.38 19.08 16.97
CA GLU A 137 2.26 20.22 16.70
C GLU A 137 2.88 20.13 15.30
N ALA A 138 3.30 18.92 14.89
CA ALA A 138 3.89 18.70 13.57
C ALA A 138 2.86 18.85 12.44
N VAL A 139 1.57 18.63 12.71
CA VAL A 139 0.47 18.77 11.74
C VAL A 139 0.09 20.22 11.48
N LYS A 140 0.14 21.10 12.50
CA LYS A 140 -0.28 22.52 12.37
C LYS A 140 0.46 23.27 11.26
N GLY A 141 1.74 22.97 11.02
CA GLY A 141 2.56 23.61 9.99
C GLY A 141 2.62 22.87 8.65
N HIS A 142 2.10 21.64 8.59
CA HIS A 142 2.11 20.81 7.38
C HIS A 142 0.86 19.90 7.37
N PRO A 143 -0.32 20.45 7.02
CA PRO A 143 -1.62 19.78 7.25
C PRO A 143 -1.71 18.36 6.68
N TYR A 144 -1.05 18.10 5.55
CA TYR A 144 -1.01 16.79 4.92
C TYR A 144 -0.27 15.71 5.71
N ARG A 145 0.47 16.07 6.78
CA ARG A 145 0.99 15.07 7.72
C ARG A 145 -0.12 14.28 8.42
N SER A 146 -1.31 14.86 8.55
CA SER A 146 -2.49 14.13 9.04
C SER A 146 -2.99 13.05 8.07
N HIS A 147 -2.48 13.01 6.84
CA HIS A 147 -2.77 11.93 5.89
C HIS A 147 -1.85 10.72 6.09
N LEU A 148 -0.78 10.85 6.90
CA LEU A 148 -0.04 9.68 7.36
C LEU A 148 -0.82 9.02 8.50
N THR A 149 -1.45 7.89 8.17
CA THR A 149 -2.36 7.17 9.07
C THR A 149 -2.21 5.66 8.84
N GLY A 150 -2.78 4.84 9.71
CA GLY A 150 -2.84 3.41 9.47
C GLY A 150 -4.00 2.71 10.12
N MET A 151 -4.28 1.49 9.65
CA MET A 151 -5.25 0.59 10.23
C MET A 151 -4.50 -0.57 10.88
N PHE A 152 -4.62 -0.69 12.21
CA PHE A 152 -3.99 -1.76 12.96
C PHE A 152 -4.97 -2.90 13.21
N TYR A 153 -4.54 -4.12 12.91
CA TYR A 153 -5.23 -5.39 13.14
C TYR A 153 -4.50 -6.13 14.26
N GLN A 154 -5.17 -6.39 15.37
CA GLN A 154 -4.61 -7.10 16.51
C GLN A 154 -4.63 -8.61 16.26
N GLY A 155 -3.45 -9.18 15.98
CA GLY A 155 -3.28 -10.61 15.80
C GLY A 155 -3.13 -11.38 17.12
N GLN A 156 -2.73 -12.64 16.99
CA GLN A 156 -2.45 -13.52 18.12
C GLN A 156 -1.17 -13.08 18.85
N GLN A 157 -1.13 -13.27 20.17
CA GLN A 157 0.04 -12.95 20.97
C GLN A 157 1.27 -13.75 20.51
N GLY A 158 2.42 -13.09 20.39
CA GLY A 158 3.69 -13.70 19.98
C GLY A 158 3.86 -13.88 18.47
N LYS A 159 2.82 -13.64 17.66
CA LYS A 159 2.98 -13.52 16.21
C LYS A 159 3.61 -12.15 15.86
N PRO A 160 4.49 -12.11 14.84
CA PRO A 160 5.22 -10.91 14.46
C PRO A 160 4.29 -9.92 13.75
N LEU A 161 4.74 -8.67 13.65
CA LEU A 161 4.01 -7.61 12.95
C LEU A 161 4.31 -7.65 11.45
N ALA A 162 3.26 -7.60 10.63
CA ALA A 162 3.36 -7.28 9.21
C ALA A 162 2.97 -5.82 8.98
N ILE A 163 3.85 -5.02 8.40
CA ILE A 163 3.55 -3.66 7.94
C ILE A 163 3.23 -3.74 6.45
N VAL A 164 2.03 -3.32 6.05
CA VAL A 164 1.58 -3.37 4.66
C VAL A 164 1.57 -1.97 4.08
N VAL A 165 2.33 -1.75 3.00
CA VAL A 165 2.51 -0.47 2.32
C VAL A 165 1.97 -0.60 0.89
N PRO A 166 0.77 -0.07 0.60
CA PRO A 166 0.19 -0.16 -0.74
C PRO A 166 1.00 0.67 -1.74
N GLY A 167 0.80 0.39 -3.02
CA GLY A 167 1.33 1.16 -4.14
C GLY A 167 0.41 2.28 -4.56
N GLY A 168 0.58 2.72 -5.82
CA GLY A 168 -0.15 3.85 -6.41
C GLY A 168 0.75 4.97 -6.95
N GLY A 169 2.01 4.65 -7.26
CA GLY A 169 2.91 5.53 -8.01
C GLY A 169 3.29 6.85 -7.31
N PHE A 170 3.22 6.89 -5.97
CA PHE A 170 3.39 8.09 -5.14
C PHE A 170 2.34 9.19 -5.36
N ILE A 171 1.34 8.97 -6.21
CA ILE A 171 0.25 9.92 -6.50
C ILE A 171 -1.12 9.37 -6.09
N SER A 172 -1.18 8.13 -5.63
CA SER A 172 -2.35 7.47 -5.06
C SER A 172 -1.95 6.38 -4.04
N ASN A 173 -2.92 5.91 -3.27
CA ASN A 173 -2.84 4.68 -2.46
C ASN A 173 -3.98 3.76 -2.87
N VAL A 174 -3.65 2.59 -3.43
CA VAL A 174 -4.62 1.52 -3.75
C VAL A 174 -4.83 0.58 -2.54
N THR A 175 -5.08 1.15 -1.36
CA THR A 175 -5.22 0.39 -0.09
C THR A 175 -6.35 -0.63 -0.15
N ASP A 176 -7.41 -0.33 -0.90
CA ASP A 176 -8.53 -1.22 -1.17
C ASP A 176 -8.12 -2.52 -1.87
N CYS A 177 -7.09 -2.47 -2.73
CA CYS A 177 -6.59 -3.60 -3.51
C CYS A 177 -5.35 -4.27 -2.91
N GLU A 178 -4.42 -3.49 -2.35
CA GLU A 178 -3.10 -3.98 -1.92
C GLU A 178 -2.91 -3.94 -0.39
N GLY A 179 -3.72 -3.15 0.31
CA GLY A 179 -3.66 -3.04 1.78
C GLY A 179 -4.54 -4.07 2.46
N TYR A 180 -5.86 -3.88 2.39
CA TYR A 180 -6.82 -4.68 3.15
C TYR A 180 -6.89 -6.15 2.74
N PRO A 181 -6.81 -6.52 1.45
CA PRO A 181 -6.79 -7.93 1.06
C PRO A 181 -5.61 -8.71 1.66
N VAL A 182 -4.42 -8.10 1.65
CA VAL A 182 -3.20 -8.68 2.24
C VAL A 182 -3.34 -8.77 3.75
N ALA A 183 -3.81 -7.69 4.39
CA ALA A 183 -4.03 -7.65 5.84
C ALA A 183 -5.02 -8.70 6.31
N MET A 184 -6.14 -8.89 5.59
CA MET A 184 -7.11 -9.93 5.90
C MET A 184 -6.48 -11.32 5.85
N LYS A 185 -5.71 -11.64 4.80
CA LYS A 185 -5.10 -12.98 4.65
C LYS A 185 -4.07 -13.25 5.75
N LEU A 186 -3.20 -12.29 6.05
CA LEU A 186 -2.22 -12.39 7.14
C LEU A 186 -2.89 -12.47 8.51
N HIS A 187 -3.89 -11.63 8.78
CA HIS A 187 -4.62 -11.67 10.05
C HIS A 187 -5.37 -12.98 10.26
N LYS A 188 -5.95 -13.58 9.21
CA LYS A 188 -6.54 -14.93 9.26
C LYS A 188 -5.52 -16.02 9.62
N MET A 189 -4.22 -15.79 9.38
CA MET A 189 -3.11 -16.66 9.80
C MET A 189 -2.57 -16.32 11.21
N GLY A 190 -3.13 -15.32 11.88
CA GLY A 190 -2.81 -14.93 13.26
C GLY A 190 -1.83 -13.77 13.39
N TYR A 191 -1.31 -13.19 12.31
CA TYR A 191 -0.38 -12.06 12.39
C TYR A 191 -1.08 -10.76 12.81
N SER A 192 -0.37 -9.93 13.58
CA SER A 192 -0.76 -8.53 13.70
C SER A 192 -0.38 -7.81 12.41
N VAL A 193 -1.22 -6.87 11.96
CA VAL A 193 -1.00 -6.16 10.69
C VAL A 193 -1.19 -4.66 10.88
N PHE A 194 -0.30 -3.86 10.31
CA PHE A 194 -0.45 -2.41 10.22
C PHE A 194 -0.50 -1.98 8.76
N VAL A 195 -1.68 -1.57 8.27
CA VAL A 195 -1.86 -1.09 6.90
C VAL A 195 -1.64 0.41 6.84
N VAL A 196 -0.65 0.85 6.06
CA VAL A 196 -0.27 2.26 5.92
C VAL A 196 -1.14 2.95 4.86
N SER A 197 -1.64 4.14 5.19
CA SER A 197 -2.05 5.14 4.19
C SER A 197 -1.17 6.37 4.36
N TYR A 198 -0.51 6.79 3.27
CA TYR A 198 0.51 7.83 3.29
C TYR A 198 0.12 9.02 2.38
N PRO A 199 0.65 10.23 2.62
CA PRO A 199 0.43 11.39 1.76
C PRO A 199 0.95 11.15 0.33
N VAL A 200 0.24 11.65 -0.69
CA VAL A 200 0.60 11.43 -2.11
C VAL A 200 0.60 12.70 -2.95
N GLY A 201 1.35 12.67 -4.05
CA GLY A 201 1.41 13.77 -5.02
C GLY A 201 1.81 15.07 -4.35
N ARG A 202 1.01 16.12 -4.56
CA ARG A 202 1.24 17.43 -3.91
C ARG A 202 1.11 17.41 -2.39
N GLN A 203 0.46 16.40 -1.80
CA GLN A 203 0.36 16.27 -0.34
C GLN A 203 1.73 16.06 0.32
N LEU A 204 2.70 15.51 -0.43
CA LEU A 204 4.10 15.35 -0.01
C LEU A 204 4.91 16.65 -0.08
N GLY A 205 4.34 17.75 -0.57
CA GLY A 205 5.05 19.02 -0.78
C GLY A 205 5.99 19.01 -1.99
N GLU A 206 5.93 17.98 -2.83
CA GLU A 206 6.83 17.76 -3.96
C GLU A 206 6.06 17.59 -5.27
N THR A 207 6.61 18.09 -6.37
CA THR A 207 6.02 17.94 -7.72
C THR A 207 6.84 17.04 -8.64
N GLU A 208 8.10 16.79 -8.31
CA GLU A 208 8.99 15.92 -9.08
C GLU A 208 8.88 14.49 -8.55
N GLN A 209 8.65 13.52 -9.43
CA GLN A 209 8.36 12.13 -9.05
C GLN A 209 9.44 11.49 -8.17
N VAL A 210 10.72 11.75 -8.45
CA VAL A 210 11.83 11.24 -7.63
C VAL A 210 11.78 11.81 -6.21
N LYS A 211 11.51 13.11 -6.07
CA LYS A 211 11.39 13.76 -4.76
C LYS A 211 10.13 13.31 -4.02
N GLN A 212 9.04 13.04 -4.73
CA GLN A 212 7.85 12.42 -4.15
C GLN A 212 8.18 11.03 -3.58
N GLY A 213 8.93 10.20 -4.31
CA GLY A 213 9.38 8.90 -3.80
C GLY A 213 10.24 9.03 -2.53
N GLN A 214 11.18 9.97 -2.50
CA GLN A 214 11.99 10.26 -1.30
C GLN A 214 11.14 10.78 -0.13
N ALA A 215 10.20 11.68 -0.39
CA ALA A 215 9.26 12.16 0.61
C ALA A 215 8.40 11.01 1.16
N ALA A 216 7.86 10.14 0.30
CA ALA A 216 7.08 8.98 0.73
C ALA A 216 7.93 7.98 1.55
N ALA A 217 9.19 7.72 1.18
CA ALA A 217 10.09 6.88 1.97
C ALA A 217 10.33 7.42 3.40
N ARG A 218 10.40 8.75 3.56
CA ARG A 218 10.43 9.39 4.88
C ARG A 218 9.16 9.13 5.70
N GLU A 219 8.00 9.06 5.06
CA GLU A 219 6.75 8.73 5.75
C GLU A 219 6.74 7.28 6.26
N LEU A 220 7.30 6.32 5.51
CA LEU A 220 7.48 4.94 6.02
C LEU A 220 8.44 4.90 7.22
N THR A 221 9.52 5.68 7.15
CA THR A 221 10.47 5.83 8.26
C THR A 221 9.75 6.35 9.51
N GLN A 222 8.85 7.32 9.37
CA GLN A 222 8.04 7.84 10.47
C GLN A 222 7.06 6.79 11.02
N VAL A 223 6.40 6.00 10.16
CA VAL A 223 5.53 4.89 10.60
C VAL A 223 6.32 3.94 11.50
N ILE A 224 7.52 3.54 11.08
CA ILE A 224 8.32 2.56 11.82
C ILE A 224 8.85 3.16 13.13
N ARG A 225 9.24 4.44 13.12
CA ARG A 225 9.57 5.18 14.34
C ARG A 225 8.43 5.15 15.35
N TYR A 226 7.22 5.53 14.92
CA TYR A 226 6.04 5.54 15.78
C TYR A 226 5.75 4.14 16.34
N LEU A 227 5.76 3.09 15.50
CA LEU A 227 5.52 1.72 15.94
C LEU A 227 6.59 1.23 16.92
N THR A 228 7.84 1.64 16.75
CA THR A 228 8.95 1.32 17.67
C THR A 228 8.74 1.95 19.04
N GLU A 229 8.35 3.23 19.07
CA GLU A 229 8.07 3.98 20.30
C GLU A 229 6.84 3.45 21.05
N HIS A 230 5.85 2.94 20.30
CA HIS A 230 4.56 2.49 20.85
C HIS A 230 4.41 0.96 20.84
N GLN A 231 5.47 0.19 20.62
CA GLN A 231 5.39 -1.27 20.42
C GLN A 231 4.68 -2.01 21.58
N LYS A 232 4.83 -1.51 22.82
CA LYS A 232 4.13 -2.04 24.00
C LYS A 232 2.61 -1.83 23.93
N GLN A 233 2.15 -0.66 23.46
CA GLN A 233 0.73 -0.35 23.28
C GLN A 233 0.10 -1.22 22.19
N PHE A 234 0.86 -1.56 21.15
CA PHE A 234 0.41 -2.45 20.09
C PHE A 234 0.61 -3.94 20.42
N SER A 235 1.31 -4.27 21.50
CA SER A 235 1.72 -5.64 21.84
C SER A 235 2.45 -6.34 20.67
N VAL A 236 3.35 -5.61 20.01
CA VAL A 236 4.16 -6.07 18.87
C VAL A 236 5.65 -6.05 19.22
N ASN A 237 6.45 -6.82 18.48
CA ASN A 237 7.91 -6.79 18.57
C ASN A 237 8.48 -6.14 17.31
N MET A 238 9.12 -4.98 17.46
CA MET A 238 9.75 -4.28 16.33
C MET A 238 11.16 -4.78 16.00
N ASP A 239 11.68 -5.79 16.73
CA ASP A 239 12.90 -6.51 16.36
C ASP A 239 12.61 -7.73 15.46
N ASP A 240 11.33 -8.12 15.30
CA ASP A 240 10.86 -9.24 14.48
C ASP A 240 9.58 -8.85 13.73
N TYR A 241 9.74 -7.99 12.72
CA TYR A 241 8.65 -7.55 11.85
C TYR A 241 9.04 -7.70 10.38
N ALA A 242 8.01 -7.72 9.53
CA ALA A 242 8.14 -7.74 8.09
C ALA A 242 7.45 -6.54 7.45
N ILE A 243 7.92 -6.15 6.25
CA ILE A 243 7.29 -5.10 5.44
C ILE A 243 6.84 -5.71 4.11
N PHE A 244 5.54 -5.63 3.83
CA PHE A 244 4.93 -5.99 2.56
C PHE A 244 4.63 -4.72 1.77
N GLY A 245 5.47 -4.42 0.79
CA GLY A 245 5.37 -3.21 -0.03
C GLY A 245 5.02 -3.54 -1.46
N PHE A 246 4.08 -2.80 -2.05
CA PHE A 246 3.62 -3.04 -3.42
C PHE A 246 3.95 -1.85 -4.32
N SER A 247 4.52 -2.08 -5.51
CA SER A 247 4.85 -1.01 -6.47
C SER A 247 5.62 0.14 -5.79
N ALA A 248 5.06 1.36 -5.74
CA ALA A 248 5.59 2.50 -4.98
C ALA A 248 5.87 2.20 -3.48
N GLY A 249 4.99 1.45 -2.82
CA GLY A 249 5.22 0.97 -1.44
C GLY A 249 6.36 -0.05 -1.35
N GLY A 250 6.62 -0.82 -2.41
CA GLY A 250 7.78 -1.69 -2.54
C GLY A 250 9.09 -0.89 -2.66
N LEU A 251 9.07 0.24 -3.37
CA LEU A 251 10.21 1.17 -3.42
C LEU A 251 10.48 1.78 -2.04
N MET A 252 9.44 2.20 -1.32
CA MET A 252 9.57 2.68 0.06
C MET A 252 10.18 1.60 0.96
N THR A 253 9.71 0.36 0.80
CA THR A 253 10.22 -0.81 1.54
C THR A 253 11.70 -1.03 1.25
N THR A 254 12.11 -0.96 -0.02
CA THR A 254 13.50 -1.07 -0.44
C THR A 254 14.36 0.04 0.16
N ALA A 255 13.90 1.30 0.02
CA ALA A 255 14.61 2.48 0.52
C ALA A 255 14.78 2.47 2.05
N TYR A 256 13.78 2.01 2.79
CA TYR A 256 13.90 1.89 4.24
C TYR A 256 14.88 0.79 4.65
N SER A 257 14.98 -0.30 3.87
CA SER A 257 15.64 -1.53 4.34
C SER A 257 17.09 -1.65 3.93
N PHE A 258 17.52 -0.98 2.86
CA PHE A 258 18.90 -1.05 2.36
C PHE A 258 19.72 0.18 2.75
N ALA A 259 20.95 -0.04 3.19
CA ALA A 259 21.85 0.96 3.75
C ALA A 259 22.27 2.05 2.76
N ASN A 260 22.19 1.79 1.44
CA ASN A 260 22.58 2.75 0.41
C ASN A 260 21.61 3.93 0.24
N TYR A 261 20.42 3.89 0.84
CA TYR A 261 19.42 4.97 0.77
C TYR A 261 19.58 5.95 1.95
N GLU A 262 19.10 7.19 1.77
CA GLU A 262 19.13 8.22 2.83
C GLU A 262 18.16 7.93 3.97
N ASP A 263 16.96 7.46 3.62
CA ASP A 263 15.87 7.21 4.58
C ASP A 263 15.88 5.79 5.14
N CYS A 264 17.04 5.11 5.12
CA CYS A 264 17.16 3.74 5.59
C CYS A 264 17.16 3.65 7.12
N CYS A 265 16.82 2.46 7.63
CA CYS A 265 16.80 2.13 9.05
C CYS A 265 18.14 2.40 9.75
N HIS A 266 19.26 2.10 9.09
CA HIS A 266 20.60 2.29 9.63
C HIS A 266 20.92 3.77 9.90
N LYS A 267 20.69 4.65 8.92
CA LYS A 267 20.93 6.10 9.07
C LYS A 267 19.97 6.75 10.07
N ASN A 268 18.75 6.21 10.18
CA ASN A 268 17.72 6.72 11.08
C ASN A 268 17.76 6.10 12.49
N HIS A 269 18.69 5.18 12.76
CA HIS A 269 18.82 4.45 14.01
C HIS A 269 17.52 3.75 14.43
N LEU A 270 16.84 3.14 13.46
CA LEU A 270 15.58 2.41 13.64
C LEU A 270 15.77 0.91 13.43
N PRO A 271 14.87 0.07 13.97
CA PRO A 271 14.93 -1.38 13.75
C PRO A 271 14.85 -1.74 12.27
N ARG A 272 15.73 -2.63 11.82
CA ARG A 272 15.72 -3.21 10.45
C ARG A 272 14.66 -4.32 10.39
N PRO A 273 13.84 -4.42 9.33
CA PRO A 273 12.93 -5.54 9.18
C PRO A 273 13.71 -6.84 9.02
N LYS A 274 13.15 -7.94 9.52
CA LYS A 274 13.73 -9.28 9.33
C LYS A 274 13.61 -9.71 7.87
N VAL A 275 12.43 -9.49 7.31
CA VAL A 275 12.07 -9.89 5.96
C VAL A 275 11.30 -8.77 5.27
N ILE A 276 11.59 -8.56 3.99
CA ILE A 276 10.83 -7.63 3.15
C ILE A 276 10.23 -8.31 1.94
N PHE A 277 9.05 -7.84 1.57
CA PHE A 277 8.29 -8.27 0.41
C PHE A 277 8.02 -7.10 -0.53
N PRO A 278 9.04 -6.56 -1.24
CA PRO A 278 8.86 -5.50 -2.23
C PRO A 278 8.28 -6.07 -3.53
N MET A 279 6.97 -6.34 -3.53
CA MET A 279 6.22 -6.93 -4.65
C MET A 279 6.15 -5.96 -5.81
N TYR A 280 6.67 -6.38 -6.98
CA TYR A 280 6.77 -5.56 -8.21
C TYR A 280 7.25 -4.12 -7.93
N GLY A 281 8.14 -4.00 -6.93
CA GLY A 281 8.56 -2.72 -6.36
C GLY A 281 9.97 -2.78 -5.75
N LEU A 282 10.73 -3.86 -5.99
CA LEU A 282 12.14 -3.92 -5.61
C LEU A 282 12.92 -2.98 -6.53
N ASP A 283 13.59 -1.96 -5.98
CA ASP A 283 14.25 -0.94 -6.79
C ASP A 283 15.35 -1.53 -7.70
N TRP A 284 15.28 -1.30 -9.01
CA TRP A 284 16.31 -1.75 -9.97
C TRP A 284 17.67 -1.06 -9.77
N ASN A 285 17.71 0.07 -9.04
CA ASN A 285 18.93 0.80 -8.72
C ASN A 285 19.57 0.36 -7.39
N ILE A 286 19.02 -0.66 -6.76
CA ILE A 286 19.51 -1.16 -5.47
C ILE A 286 20.99 -1.53 -5.52
N LYS A 287 21.70 -1.20 -4.44
CA LYS A 287 23.10 -1.54 -4.22
C LYS A 287 23.24 -2.10 -2.82
N ALA A 288 23.41 -3.41 -2.72
CA ALA A 288 23.60 -4.06 -1.43
C ALA A 288 24.99 -3.73 -0.87
N LEU A 289 25.03 -3.26 0.38
CA LEU A 289 26.24 -2.99 1.14
C LEU A 289 26.43 -4.06 2.21
N GLN A 290 27.62 -4.13 2.82
CA GLN A 290 27.90 -5.15 3.84
C GLN A 290 27.00 -5.02 5.08
N GLU A 291 26.52 -3.81 5.35
CA GLU A 291 25.54 -3.47 6.38
C GLU A 291 24.20 -4.18 6.16
N ASP A 292 23.86 -4.55 4.92
CA ASP A 292 22.60 -5.22 4.56
C ASP A 292 22.65 -6.74 4.80
N LYS A 293 23.80 -7.30 5.19
CA LYS A 293 24.00 -8.74 5.35
C LYS A 293 22.91 -9.37 6.22
N GLY A 294 22.31 -10.45 5.72
CA GLY A 294 21.23 -11.18 6.39
C GLY A 294 19.87 -10.49 6.35
N LEU A 295 19.64 -9.50 5.48
CA LEU A 295 18.30 -9.07 5.12
C LEU A 295 17.65 -10.09 4.18
N ALA A 296 16.49 -10.61 4.55
CA ALA A 296 15.73 -11.52 3.70
C ALA A 296 14.80 -10.73 2.77
N VAL A 297 14.85 -11.04 1.47
CA VAL A 297 14.13 -10.36 0.40
C VAL A 297 13.35 -11.38 -0.41
N PHE A 298 12.03 -11.22 -0.45
CA PHE A 298 11.15 -11.98 -1.32
C PHE A 298 10.44 -11.03 -2.28
N SER A 299 10.56 -11.23 -3.58
CA SER A 299 9.90 -10.37 -4.56
C SER A 299 9.42 -11.16 -5.77
N ILE A 300 8.33 -10.69 -6.36
CA ILE A 300 7.81 -11.20 -7.62
C ILE A 300 7.50 -10.01 -8.50
N VAL A 301 7.93 -10.10 -9.76
CA VAL A 301 7.68 -9.08 -10.78
C VAL A 301 7.41 -9.75 -12.13
N GLY A 302 6.61 -9.09 -12.96
CA GLY A 302 6.43 -9.50 -14.35
C GLY A 302 7.66 -9.16 -15.19
N ARG A 303 8.06 -10.04 -16.12
CA ARG A 303 9.18 -9.73 -17.03
C ARG A 303 8.91 -8.50 -17.90
N ASP A 304 7.68 -8.39 -18.38
CA ASP A 304 7.21 -7.32 -19.28
C ASP A 304 6.48 -6.21 -18.53
N ASP A 305 6.62 -6.17 -17.20
CA ASP A 305 6.02 -5.14 -16.39
C ASP A 305 6.79 -3.82 -16.61
N GLU A 306 6.22 -2.90 -17.38
CA GLU A 306 6.87 -1.61 -17.69
C GLU A 306 7.05 -0.72 -16.45
N PHE A 307 6.34 -1.02 -15.35
CA PHE A 307 6.40 -0.30 -14.08
C PHE A 307 7.10 -1.11 -13.00
N GLY A 308 6.89 -2.42 -13.01
CA GLY A 308 7.59 -3.39 -12.20
C GLY A 308 9.03 -3.42 -12.61
N PHE A 309 9.91 -3.32 -11.64
CA PHE A 309 11.26 -2.89 -11.82
C PHE A 309 12.16 -4.01 -12.41
N ALA A 310 11.77 -4.65 -13.52
CA ALA A 310 12.26 -5.95 -14.01
C ALA A 310 13.78 -6.03 -14.30
N ASN A 311 14.47 -4.89 -14.36
CA ASN A 311 15.94 -4.81 -14.37
C ASN A 311 16.60 -5.27 -13.06
N VAL A 312 15.84 -5.79 -12.08
CA VAL A 312 16.37 -6.44 -10.88
C VAL A 312 17.10 -7.76 -11.17
N GLU A 313 16.87 -8.41 -12.32
CA GLU A 313 17.56 -9.67 -12.68
C GLU A 313 19.09 -9.51 -12.62
N ASP A 314 19.59 -8.40 -13.17
CA ASP A 314 21.02 -8.05 -13.18
C ASP A 314 21.58 -7.77 -11.79
N LYS A 315 20.71 -7.54 -10.79
CA LYS A 315 21.10 -7.26 -9.39
C LYS A 315 21.16 -8.51 -8.54
N LEU A 316 20.53 -9.61 -8.96
CA LEU A 316 20.42 -10.84 -8.15
C LEU A 316 21.79 -11.41 -7.76
N PRO A 317 22.81 -11.50 -8.63
CA PRO A 317 24.10 -12.05 -8.23
C PRO A 317 24.79 -11.25 -7.10
N GLU A 318 24.65 -9.93 -7.12
CA GLU A 318 25.20 -9.06 -6.07
C GLU A 318 24.38 -9.16 -4.78
N LEU A 319 23.04 -9.18 -4.89
CA LEU A 319 22.15 -9.38 -3.75
C LEU A 319 22.41 -10.72 -3.06
N GLU A 320 22.44 -11.84 -3.78
CA GLU A 320 22.72 -13.16 -3.21
C GLU A 320 24.11 -13.21 -2.54
N LYS A 321 25.12 -12.57 -3.15
CA LYS A 321 26.47 -12.51 -2.59
C LYS A 321 26.53 -11.75 -1.28
N VAL A 322 25.84 -10.61 -1.17
CA VAL A 322 25.93 -9.72 0.00
C VAL A 322 24.97 -10.16 1.10
N LEU A 323 23.72 -10.48 0.74
CA LEU A 323 22.66 -10.83 1.68
C LEU A 323 22.76 -12.27 2.16
N GLY A 324 23.34 -13.17 1.35
CA GLY A 324 23.25 -14.63 1.51
C GLY A 324 22.20 -15.20 0.57
N LYS A 325 22.53 -16.28 -0.13
CA LYS A 325 21.68 -16.84 -1.19
C LYS A 325 20.33 -17.32 -0.65
N GLU A 326 20.33 -17.90 0.54
CA GLU A 326 19.14 -18.35 1.26
C GLU A 326 18.18 -17.20 1.61
N ASN A 327 18.71 -15.98 1.74
CA ASN A 327 17.96 -14.78 2.09
C ASN A 327 17.34 -14.09 0.86
N VAL A 328 17.52 -14.61 -0.37
CA VAL A 328 17.02 -13.96 -1.60
C VAL A 328 16.08 -14.92 -2.35
N SER A 329 14.82 -14.51 -2.49
CA SER A 329 13.80 -15.19 -3.29
C SER A 329 13.12 -14.21 -4.23
N VAL A 330 13.74 -13.95 -5.39
CA VAL A 330 13.19 -13.04 -6.41
C VAL A 330 12.78 -13.83 -7.65
N ARG A 331 11.51 -13.72 -8.05
CA ARG A 331 10.95 -14.40 -9.23
C ARG A 331 10.52 -13.40 -10.29
N ILE A 332 11.02 -13.59 -11.50
CA ILE A 332 10.63 -12.83 -12.69
C ILE A 332 9.75 -13.75 -13.54
N VAL A 333 8.49 -13.36 -13.75
CA VAL A 333 7.46 -14.22 -14.34
C VAL A 333 7.01 -13.66 -15.70
N ASP A 334 7.15 -14.47 -16.75
CA ASP A 334 6.75 -14.09 -18.11
C ASP A 334 5.23 -13.89 -18.19
N GLY A 335 4.79 -12.80 -18.84
CA GLY A 335 3.37 -12.49 -19.03
C GLY A 335 2.57 -12.31 -17.73
N LEU A 336 3.22 -11.98 -16.61
CA LEU A 336 2.56 -11.49 -15.40
C LEU A 336 2.47 -9.96 -15.49
N GLY A 337 1.27 -9.40 -15.34
CA GLY A 337 1.05 -7.95 -15.36
C GLY A 337 1.34 -7.26 -14.03
N HIS A 338 1.42 -5.93 -14.04
CA HIS A 338 1.54 -5.10 -12.84
C HIS A 338 0.29 -5.20 -11.95
N GLY A 339 0.48 -4.98 -10.64
CA GLY A 339 -0.65 -4.74 -9.72
C GLY A 339 -1.53 -5.97 -9.50
N PHE A 340 -0.95 -7.17 -9.49
CA PHE A 340 -1.70 -8.43 -9.29
C PHE A 340 -2.23 -8.62 -7.86
N GLY A 341 -1.92 -7.72 -6.92
CA GLY A 341 -2.43 -7.77 -5.54
C GLY A 341 -2.11 -9.10 -4.86
N ILE A 342 -3.14 -9.78 -4.34
CA ILE A 342 -2.99 -11.12 -3.73
C ILE A 342 -2.84 -12.26 -4.74
N GLY A 343 -2.82 -11.98 -6.04
CA GLY A 343 -2.52 -12.92 -7.11
C GLY A 343 -3.71 -13.75 -7.61
N ASN A 344 -4.94 -13.49 -7.15
CA ASN A 344 -6.14 -14.20 -7.60
C ASN A 344 -6.23 -14.24 -9.14
N GLU A 345 -6.57 -15.41 -9.69
CA GLU A 345 -6.66 -15.62 -11.15
C GLU A 345 -5.41 -15.28 -11.98
N THR A 346 -4.25 -15.16 -11.32
CA THR A 346 -2.97 -14.94 -12.00
C THR A 346 -2.05 -16.16 -11.91
N LYS A 347 -0.89 -16.09 -12.58
CA LYS A 347 0.19 -17.09 -12.48
C LYS A 347 0.79 -17.23 -11.06
N VAL A 348 0.42 -16.34 -10.13
CA VAL A 348 1.00 -16.25 -8.78
C VAL A 348 -0.06 -16.34 -7.66
N LYS A 349 -1.19 -17.02 -7.90
CA LYS A 349 -2.35 -17.13 -6.98
C LYS A 349 -2.13 -17.59 -5.54
N ASN A 350 -0.93 -18.09 -5.21
CA ASN A 350 -0.56 -18.54 -3.86
C ASN A 350 0.72 -17.86 -3.33
N TRP A 351 1.15 -16.76 -3.95
CA TRP A 351 2.42 -16.14 -3.59
C TRP A 351 2.47 -15.70 -2.13
N LEU A 352 1.34 -15.27 -1.56
CA LEU A 352 1.31 -14.78 -0.19
C LEU A 352 1.56 -15.91 0.83
N GLN A 353 1.08 -17.13 0.55
CA GLN A 353 1.39 -18.31 1.37
C GLN A 353 2.88 -18.67 1.26
N GLU A 354 3.45 -18.60 0.06
CA GLU A 354 4.89 -18.83 -0.16
C GLU A 354 5.74 -17.78 0.57
N ALA A 355 5.31 -16.51 0.53
CA ALA A 355 5.93 -15.40 1.25
C ALA A 355 5.89 -15.61 2.77
N VAL A 356 4.77 -16.11 3.32
CA VAL A 356 4.67 -16.44 4.76
C VAL A 356 5.56 -17.61 5.14
N ILE A 357 5.67 -18.64 4.31
CA ILE A 357 6.61 -19.76 4.53
C ILE A 357 8.06 -19.23 4.54
N PHE A 358 8.40 -18.38 3.58
CA PHE A 358 9.70 -17.73 3.52
C PHE A 358 9.93 -16.87 4.77
N TRP A 359 8.93 -16.11 5.22
CA TRP A 359 9.03 -15.31 6.44
C TRP A 359 9.37 -16.18 7.65
N GLU A 360 8.57 -17.20 7.94
CA GLU A 360 8.72 -18.05 9.14
C GLU A 360 10.06 -18.82 9.14
N ALA A 361 10.67 -19.06 7.98
CA ALA A 361 12.01 -19.65 7.88
C ALA A 361 13.15 -18.68 8.29
N HIS A 362 12.90 -17.38 8.38
CA HIS A 362 13.89 -16.32 8.62
C HIS A 362 13.65 -15.53 9.92
N ARG A 363 12.78 -16.02 10.81
CA ARG A 363 12.46 -15.37 12.09
C ARG A 363 13.48 -15.63 13.19
#